data_AF-A0A3S3R2F4-F1
#
_entry.id   AF-A0A3S3R2F4-F1
#
_cell.length_a   1.000
_cell.length_b   1.000
_cell.length_c   1.000
_cell.angle_alpha   90.00
_cell.angle_beta   90.00
_cell.angle_gamma   90.00
#
_symmetry.space_group_name_H-M   'P 1'
#
loop_
_entity.id
_entity.type
_entity.pdbx_description
1 polymer ?
#
loop_
_entity_poly.entity_id
_entity_poly.type
_entity_poly.pdbx_seq_one_letter_code
_entity_poly.pdbx_strand_id
1 'polypeptide(L)'
;MKNLTGKSSKMYKNEEAGLSIVESQGKDDEVIEDNHRDVYSTDPMNIYLREMGSLDLLSYEEEIKLAQKLEEGEARIQRAVLRLALGLNTVNRLREGLERGNMRIGSVLNGISDSDEKELEVVRTSFLECIEEANSLNQQRVDLFRELREKVGNSEEEKLWQEIRSIGLRIVELFQPYRISSKKLLSTAKAVEEFNEKVRKVRVKAERESLLAVTYLFS
;
A
#
# COMPACT_ATOMS: atom_id res chain seq x y z
N MET A 1 45.69 -54.38 -26.20
CA MET A 1 46.79 -54.29 -25.22
C MET A 1 46.71 -52.94 -24.49
N LYS A 2 47.47 -52.80 -23.40
CA LYS A 2 47.81 -51.59 -22.60
C LYS A 2 47.98 -50.29 -23.44
N ASN A 3 47.81 -49.04 -22.95
CA ASN A 3 47.33 -48.52 -21.65
C ASN A 3 47.08 -46.97 -21.70
N LEU A 4 46.21 -46.49 -20.79
CA LEU A 4 46.27 -45.24 -19.98
C LEU A 4 46.44 -43.81 -20.59
N THR A 5 45.57 -42.90 -20.10
CA THR A 5 45.79 -41.45 -19.81
C THR A 5 46.16 -40.48 -20.96
N GLY A 6 45.86 -39.17 -20.90
CA GLY A 6 45.19 -38.38 -19.85
C GLY A 6 44.70 -37.02 -20.40
N LYS A 7 43.91 -36.28 -19.62
CA LYS A 7 43.17 -35.09 -20.05
C LYS A 7 43.89 -33.79 -19.67
N SER A 8 44.09 -32.87 -20.61
CA SER A 8 44.36 -31.45 -20.31
C SER A 8 43.83 -30.55 -21.44
N SER A 9 43.30 -29.38 -21.08
CA SER A 9 42.61 -28.47 -22.00
C SER A 9 43.49 -27.30 -22.43
N LYS A 10 43.25 -26.75 -23.62
CA LYS A 10 43.92 -25.52 -24.09
C LYS A 10 43.59 -24.33 -23.18
N MET A 11 44.61 -23.60 -22.75
CA MET A 11 44.54 -22.16 -22.49
C MET A 11 45.11 -21.42 -23.71
N TYR A 12 44.57 -20.24 -24.02
CA TYR A 12 45.09 -19.40 -25.11
C TYR A 12 46.02 -18.32 -24.55
N LYS A 13 47.07 -18.03 -25.33
CA LYS A 13 47.89 -16.81 -25.33
C LYS A 13 47.04 -15.57 -25.66
N ASN A 14 47.43 -14.31 -25.46
CA ASN A 14 48.61 -13.65 -24.86
C ASN A 14 48.13 -12.20 -24.50
N GLU A 15 48.91 -11.15 -24.19
CA GLU A 15 50.35 -10.91 -23.91
C GLU A 15 50.47 -10.68 -22.36
N GLU A 16 51.50 -10.20 -21.63
CA GLU A 16 52.73 -9.38 -21.83
C GLU A 16 52.46 -7.84 -21.99
N ALA A 17 53.22 -6.89 -21.43
CA ALA A 17 54.21 -6.90 -20.33
C ALA A 17 54.43 -5.47 -19.75
N GLY A 18 55.11 -5.36 -18.60
CA GLY A 18 55.87 -4.15 -18.20
C GLY A 18 55.28 -3.26 -17.10
N LEU A 19 55.63 -3.54 -15.84
CA LEU A 19 55.52 -2.58 -14.73
C LEU A 19 56.94 -2.24 -14.22
N SER A 20 57.44 -1.05 -14.57
CA SER A 20 58.72 -0.54 -14.07
C SER A 20 58.54 0.26 -12.80
N ILE A 21 59.00 -0.26 -11.67
CA ILE A 21 59.08 0.49 -10.41
C ILE A 21 60.26 1.48 -10.52
N VAL A 22 60.00 2.75 -10.20
CA VAL A 22 61.03 3.79 -10.03
C VAL A 22 60.97 4.25 -8.58
N GLU A 23 62.12 4.37 -7.93
CA GLU A 23 62.23 4.66 -6.50
C GLU A 23 61.93 6.12 -6.17
N SER A 24 61.42 6.38 -4.96
CA SER A 24 61.11 7.72 -4.47
C SER A 24 62.28 8.34 -3.71
N GLN A 25 62.65 9.58 -4.05
CA GLN A 25 63.35 10.48 -3.14
C GLN A 25 62.86 11.92 -3.29
N GLY A 26 62.51 12.53 -2.16
CA GLY A 26 63.00 13.88 -1.84
C GLY A 26 62.18 15.09 -2.27
N LYS A 27 61.28 15.50 -1.36
CA LYS A 27 61.13 16.88 -0.83
C LYS A 27 60.32 17.96 -1.59
N ASP A 28 59.51 18.61 -0.75
CA ASP A 28 59.14 20.04 -0.69
C ASP A 28 58.20 20.64 -1.77
N ASP A 29 56.97 20.90 -1.32
CA ASP A 29 56.10 22.05 -1.62
C ASP A 29 55.76 22.40 -3.09
N GLU A 30 54.80 21.67 -3.68
CA GLU A 30 53.79 22.30 -4.54
C GLU A 30 52.38 22.10 -3.97
N VAL A 31 51.65 23.21 -3.78
CA VAL A 31 50.22 23.20 -3.46
C VAL A 31 49.47 22.90 -4.75
N ILE A 32 49.11 21.62 -4.96
CA ILE A 32 48.08 21.27 -5.93
C ILE A 32 46.76 21.79 -5.36
N GLU A 33 46.41 23.01 -5.78
CA GLU A 33 45.06 23.54 -5.64
C GLU A 33 44.13 22.57 -6.38
N ASP A 34 43.40 21.76 -5.62
CA ASP A 34 42.39 20.85 -6.16
C ASP A 34 41.20 21.67 -6.67
N ASN A 35 41.42 22.27 -7.83
CA ASN A 35 40.46 23.01 -8.62
C ASN A 35 39.55 21.99 -9.32
N HIS A 36 38.91 21.13 -8.51
CA HIS A 36 37.71 20.38 -8.84
C HIS A 36 36.60 21.39 -9.17
N ARG A 37 36.70 21.93 -10.39
CA ARG A 37 35.63 22.72 -11.00
C ARG A 37 34.46 21.78 -11.11
N ASP A 38 33.45 22.01 -10.29
CA ASP A 38 32.08 21.59 -10.55
C ASP A 38 31.67 22.15 -11.91
N VAL A 39 32.01 21.41 -12.97
CA VAL A 39 31.39 21.56 -14.27
C VAL A 39 29.94 21.18 -14.02
N TYR A 40 29.09 22.20 -13.90
CA TYR A 40 27.63 22.09 -13.77
C TYR A 40 27.07 21.42 -15.02
N SER A 41 27.28 20.11 -15.12
CA SER A 41 26.83 19.29 -16.22
C SER A 41 25.32 19.21 -16.14
N THR A 42 24.65 19.83 -17.10
CA THR A 42 23.22 19.73 -17.31
C THR A 42 22.80 18.38 -17.92
N ASP A 43 23.73 17.42 -18.02
CA ASP A 43 23.42 16.01 -18.27
C ASP A 43 22.54 15.46 -17.13
N PRO A 44 21.29 15.03 -17.43
CA PRO A 44 20.40 14.42 -16.44
C PRO A 44 21.02 13.22 -15.72
N MET A 45 21.96 12.52 -16.34
CA MET A 45 22.66 11.37 -15.74
C MET A 45 23.60 11.81 -14.62
N ASN A 46 24.37 12.88 -14.81
CA ASN A 46 25.23 13.42 -13.76
C ASN A 46 24.43 14.05 -12.61
N ILE A 47 23.31 14.72 -12.93
CA ILE A 47 22.37 15.24 -11.93
C ILE A 47 21.82 14.09 -11.09
N TYR A 48 21.28 13.04 -11.74
CA TYR A 48 20.73 11.87 -11.06
C TYR A 48 21.78 11.13 -10.21
N LEU A 49 23.00 10.93 -10.72
CA LEU A 49 24.07 10.27 -9.97
C LEU A 49 24.49 11.07 -8.74
N ARG A 50 24.56 12.41 -8.84
CA ARG A 50 24.85 13.27 -7.68
C ARG A 50 23.71 13.27 -6.66
N GLU A 51 22.46 13.27 -7.13
CA GLU A 51 21.27 13.28 -6.27
C GLU A 51 21.09 11.94 -5.55
N MET A 52 21.21 10.80 -6.25
CA MET A 52 21.21 9.47 -5.62
C MET A 52 22.43 9.25 -4.72
N GLY A 53 23.61 9.75 -5.10
CA GLY A 53 24.82 9.71 -4.27
C GLY A 53 24.76 10.60 -3.02
N SER A 54 23.74 11.45 -2.90
CA SER A 54 23.47 12.28 -1.71
C SER A 54 22.35 11.72 -0.81
N LEU A 55 21.81 10.53 -1.13
CA LEU A 55 20.84 9.83 -0.29
C LEU A 55 21.56 8.77 0.57
N ASP A 56 21.47 8.93 1.88
CA ASP A 56 21.91 7.90 2.82
C ASP A 56 21.09 6.60 2.62
N LEU A 57 21.78 5.46 2.63
CA LEU A 57 21.13 4.15 2.60
C LEU A 57 20.47 3.86 3.95
N LEU A 58 19.26 3.31 3.92
CA LEU A 58 18.55 2.88 5.13
C LEU A 58 19.37 1.81 5.88
N SER A 59 19.51 1.96 7.19
CA SER A 59 19.95 0.86 8.04
C SER A 59 18.87 -0.22 8.13
N TYR A 60 19.26 -1.45 8.46
CA TYR A 60 18.33 -2.58 8.66
C TYR A 60 17.21 -2.27 9.67
N GLU A 61 17.47 -1.46 10.70
CA GLU A 61 16.42 -1.00 11.61
C GLU A 61 15.42 -0.05 10.94
N GLU A 62 15.87 0.81 10.02
CA GLU A 62 15.03 1.76 9.32
C GLU A 62 14.20 1.10 8.22
N GLU A 63 14.75 0.08 7.55
CA GLU A 63 13.99 -0.82 6.68
C GLU A 63 12.84 -1.50 7.45
N ILE A 64 13.11 -2.04 8.65
CA ILE A 64 12.08 -2.62 9.52
C ILE A 64 11.04 -1.57 9.94
N LYS A 65 11.48 -0.39 10.42
CA LYS A 65 10.57 0.70 10.83
C LYS A 65 9.69 1.18 9.67
N LEU A 66 10.23 1.21 8.44
CA LEU A 66 9.49 1.56 7.23
C LEU A 66 8.49 0.46 6.83
N ALA A 67 8.87 -0.81 6.89
CA ALA A 67 8.00 -1.94 6.61
C ALA A 67 6.81 -2.02 7.60
N GLN A 68 7.08 -1.87 8.90
CA GLN A 68 6.05 -1.79 9.94
C GLN A 68 5.08 -0.63 9.70
N LYS A 69 5.61 0.57 9.40
CA LYS A 69 4.82 1.76 9.08
C LYS A 69 3.95 1.60 7.82
N LEU A 70 4.43 0.86 6.82
CA LEU A 70 3.68 0.52 5.61
C LEU A 70 2.54 -0.46 5.92
N GLU A 71 2.81 -1.53 6.67
CA GLU A 71 1.81 -2.53 7.09
C GLU A 71 0.73 -1.92 7.98
N GLU A 72 1.11 -1.08 8.95
CA GLU A 72 0.17 -0.26 9.70
C GLU A 72 -0.69 0.62 8.79
N GLY A 73 -0.11 1.20 7.74
CA GLY A 73 -0.81 1.97 6.72
C GLY A 73 -1.88 1.15 5.98
N GLU A 74 -1.51 -0.03 5.49
CA GLU A 74 -2.45 -0.97 4.86
C GLU A 74 -3.58 -1.36 5.83
N ALA A 75 -3.23 -1.74 7.06
CA ALA A 75 -4.19 -2.13 8.09
C ALA A 75 -5.11 -0.97 8.54
N ARG A 76 -4.64 0.28 8.51
CA ARG A 76 -5.47 1.48 8.74
C ARG A 76 -6.48 1.68 7.59
N ILE A 77 -6.04 1.56 6.34
CA ILE A 77 -6.92 1.67 5.15
C ILE A 77 -7.97 0.55 5.16
N GLN A 78 -7.56 -0.70 5.39
CA GLN A 78 -8.45 -1.85 5.43
C GLN A 78 -9.56 -1.69 6.49
N ARG A 79 -9.19 -1.35 7.73
CA ARG A 79 -10.17 -1.11 8.82
C ARG A 79 -11.10 0.07 8.53
N ALA A 80 -10.62 1.12 7.86
CA ALA A 80 -11.44 2.27 7.49
C ALA A 80 -12.46 1.93 6.39
N VAL A 81 -12.03 1.22 5.34
CA VAL A 81 -12.89 0.85 4.20
C VAL A 81 -13.94 -0.20 4.60
N LEU A 82 -13.54 -1.26 5.31
CA LEU A 82 -14.44 -2.38 5.66
C LEU A 82 -15.55 -2.00 6.66
N ARG A 83 -15.36 -0.94 7.46
CA ARG A 83 -16.43 -0.36 8.29
C ARG A 83 -17.61 0.15 7.45
N LEU A 84 -17.38 0.53 6.19
CA LEU A 84 -18.41 1.11 5.31
C LEU A 84 -19.13 0.02 4.52
N ALA A 85 -20.43 0.20 4.25
CA ALA A 85 -21.17 -0.70 3.36
C ALA A 85 -20.58 -0.76 1.94
N LEU A 86 -20.03 0.37 1.45
CA LEU A 86 -19.27 0.44 0.19
C LEU A 86 -17.99 -0.42 0.21
N GLY A 87 -17.40 -0.66 1.39
CA GLY A 87 -16.27 -1.56 1.56
C GLY A 87 -16.61 -2.99 1.18
N LEU A 88 -17.77 -3.50 1.62
CA LEU A 88 -18.18 -4.87 1.26
C LEU A 88 -18.55 -5.02 -0.20
N ASN A 89 -19.04 -3.97 -0.88
CA ASN A 89 -19.19 -4.00 -2.35
C ASN A 89 -17.84 -4.22 -3.06
N THR A 90 -16.74 -3.78 -2.45
CA THR A 90 -15.38 -4.01 -2.96
C THR A 90 -14.95 -5.44 -2.73
N VAL A 91 -15.22 -5.98 -1.53
CA VAL A 91 -14.89 -7.35 -1.14
C VAL A 91 -15.70 -8.38 -1.93
N ASN A 92 -17.00 -8.14 -2.16
CA ASN A 92 -17.83 -8.99 -3.01
C ASN A 92 -17.33 -9.05 -4.46
N ARG A 93 -16.82 -7.94 -5.02
CA ARG A 93 -16.15 -7.97 -6.35
C ARG A 93 -14.86 -8.80 -6.35
N LEU A 94 -14.11 -8.82 -5.25
CA LEU A 94 -12.93 -9.68 -5.10
C LEU A 94 -13.36 -11.15 -5.04
N ARG A 95 -14.43 -11.47 -4.28
CA ARG A 95 -15.08 -12.78 -4.28
C ARG A 95 -15.50 -13.22 -5.68
N GLU A 96 -16.28 -12.42 -6.42
CA GLU A 96 -16.68 -12.81 -7.78
C GLU A 96 -15.47 -13.03 -8.72
N GLY A 97 -14.35 -12.34 -8.46
CA GLY A 97 -13.10 -12.53 -9.19
C GLY A 97 -12.42 -13.87 -8.85
N LEU A 98 -12.43 -14.25 -7.57
CA LEU A 98 -11.92 -15.53 -7.07
C LEU A 98 -12.80 -16.71 -7.49
N GLU A 99 -14.12 -16.62 -7.35
CA GLU A 99 -15.08 -17.67 -7.72
C GLU A 99 -15.05 -17.98 -9.22
N ARG A 100 -14.95 -16.95 -10.07
CA ARG A 100 -14.82 -17.12 -11.54
C ARG A 100 -13.43 -17.57 -12.00
N GLY A 101 -12.46 -17.75 -11.09
CA GLY A 101 -11.08 -18.09 -11.43
C GLY A 101 -10.28 -16.98 -12.13
N ASN A 102 -10.86 -15.78 -12.27
CA ASN A 102 -10.24 -14.62 -12.91
C ASN A 102 -9.12 -14.00 -12.05
N MET A 103 -9.03 -14.36 -10.77
CA MET A 103 -8.07 -13.84 -9.80
C MET A 103 -7.57 -14.96 -8.90
N ARG A 104 -6.27 -14.97 -8.58
CA ARG A 104 -5.66 -15.86 -7.56
C ARG A 104 -5.72 -15.21 -6.18
N ILE A 105 -5.76 -15.99 -5.11
CA ILE A 105 -5.85 -15.48 -3.73
C ILE A 105 -4.61 -14.67 -3.32
N GLY A 106 -3.39 -15.06 -3.73
CA GLY A 106 -2.16 -14.25 -3.56
C GLY A 106 -2.16 -12.92 -4.33
N SER A 107 -3.06 -12.74 -5.31
CA SER A 107 -3.27 -11.44 -5.98
C SER A 107 -4.30 -10.54 -5.26
N VAL A 108 -4.91 -11.03 -4.19
CA VAL A 108 -5.90 -10.36 -3.33
C VAL A 108 -5.31 -10.09 -1.94
N LEU A 109 -4.56 -11.05 -1.39
CA LEU A 109 -4.00 -11.02 -0.04
C LEU A 109 -2.47 -10.91 -0.08
N ASN A 110 -1.93 -9.93 0.63
CA ASN A 110 -0.49 -9.76 0.82
C ASN A 110 0.04 -10.76 1.86
N GLY A 111 1.31 -11.16 1.75
CA GLY A 111 2.00 -11.97 2.79
C GLY A 111 1.72 -13.47 2.76
N ILE A 112 1.16 -14.00 1.68
CA ILE A 112 0.89 -15.43 1.48
C ILE A 112 1.90 -16.01 0.51
N SER A 113 2.33 -17.26 0.74
CA SER A 113 3.26 -17.96 -0.14
C SER A 113 2.54 -18.59 -1.33
N ASP A 114 2.91 -18.22 -2.56
CA ASP A 114 2.41 -18.85 -3.80
C ASP A 114 3.01 -20.27 -4.04
N SER A 115 3.52 -20.95 -2.99
CA SER A 115 4.31 -22.20 -3.12
C SER A 115 3.51 -23.50 -2.92
N ASP A 116 2.38 -23.49 -2.22
CA ASP A 116 1.49 -24.66 -2.08
C ASP A 116 0.04 -24.30 -2.44
N GLU A 117 -0.42 -24.81 -3.58
CA GLU A 117 -1.77 -24.60 -4.10
C GLU A 117 -2.88 -25.13 -3.14
N LYS A 118 -2.58 -26.11 -2.28
CA LYS A 118 -3.54 -26.60 -1.27
C LYS A 118 -3.71 -25.61 -0.13
N GLU A 119 -2.61 -25.00 0.34
CA GLU A 119 -2.68 -23.93 1.34
C GLU A 119 -3.44 -22.72 0.76
N LEU A 120 -3.16 -22.35 -0.49
CA LEU A 120 -3.88 -21.30 -1.19
C LEU A 120 -5.40 -21.58 -1.29
N GLU A 121 -5.82 -22.80 -1.64
CA GLU A 121 -7.25 -23.13 -1.73
C GLU A 121 -7.94 -23.21 -0.35
N VAL A 122 -7.25 -23.64 0.72
CA VAL A 122 -7.77 -23.56 2.09
C VAL A 122 -7.97 -22.11 2.51
N VAL A 123 -6.98 -21.24 2.28
CA VAL A 123 -7.10 -19.79 2.55
C VAL A 123 -8.22 -19.16 1.71
N ARG A 124 -8.30 -19.50 0.42
CA ARG A 124 -9.35 -19.00 -0.48
C ARG A 124 -10.74 -19.38 0.01
N THR A 125 -10.92 -20.62 0.47
CA THR A 125 -12.20 -21.11 1.01
C THR A 125 -12.58 -20.34 2.26
N SER A 126 -11.70 -20.26 3.26
CA SER A 126 -12.01 -19.56 4.52
C SER A 126 -12.18 -18.04 4.33
N PHE A 127 -11.44 -17.44 3.39
CA PHE A 127 -11.65 -16.04 3.01
C PHE A 127 -13.03 -15.81 2.38
N LEU A 128 -13.54 -16.72 1.55
CA LEU A 128 -14.89 -16.65 0.99
C LEU A 128 -15.97 -16.85 2.06
N GLU A 129 -15.77 -17.73 3.04
CA GLU A 129 -16.66 -17.92 4.19
C GLU A 129 -16.79 -16.63 5.03
N CYS A 130 -15.66 -15.96 5.33
CA CYS A 130 -15.67 -14.67 6.02
C CYS A 130 -16.41 -13.56 5.24
N ILE A 131 -16.50 -13.66 3.91
CA ILE A 131 -17.28 -12.73 3.08
C ILE A 131 -18.79 -12.99 3.23
N GLU A 132 -19.23 -14.24 3.34
CA GLU A 132 -20.64 -14.56 3.60
C GLU A 132 -21.09 -14.14 5.00
N GLU A 133 -20.25 -14.30 6.03
CA GLU A 133 -20.56 -13.80 7.36
C GLU A 133 -20.60 -12.26 7.36
N ALA A 134 -19.63 -11.59 6.73
CA ALA A 134 -19.62 -10.13 6.60
C ALA A 134 -20.86 -9.60 5.84
N ASN A 135 -21.32 -10.30 4.79
CA ASN A 135 -22.56 -9.99 4.08
C ASN A 135 -23.79 -10.14 5.00
N SER A 136 -23.85 -11.21 5.77
CA SER A 136 -24.93 -11.48 6.74
C SER A 136 -25.01 -10.40 7.82
N LEU A 137 -23.86 -9.99 8.37
CA LEU A 137 -23.74 -8.86 9.29
C LEU A 137 -24.15 -7.54 8.63
N ASN A 138 -23.74 -7.31 7.37
CA ASN A 138 -24.12 -6.09 6.65
C ASN A 138 -25.62 -6.02 6.35
N GLN A 139 -26.31 -7.16 6.15
CA GLN A 139 -27.76 -7.20 6.02
C GLN A 139 -28.45 -6.75 7.32
N GLN A 140 -28.04 -7.30 8.48
CA GLN A 140 -28.53 -6.85 9.80
C GLN A 140 -28.37 -5.33 9.98
N ARG A 141 -27.21 -4.78 9.58
CA ARG A 141 -26.94 -3.34 9.57
C ARG A 141 -27.86 -2.55 8.64
N VAL A 142 -28.19 -3.07 7.45
CA VAL A 142 -29.15 -2.43 6.52
C VAL A 142 -30.56 -2.41 7.09
N ASP A 143 -30.95 -3.46 7.82
CA ASP A 143 -32.26 -3.53 8.47
C ASP A 143 -32.36 -2.57 9.68
N LEU A 144 -31.30 -2.45 10.49
CA LEU A 144 -31.19 -1.42 11.54
C LEU A 144 -31.22 0.01 10.96
N PHE A 145 -30.60 0.25 9.81
CA PHE A 145 -30.71 1.54 9.10
C PHE A 145 -32.15 1.85 8.63
N ARG A 146 -33.00 0.82 8.43
CA ARG A 146 -34.42 1.00 8.11
C ARG A 146 -35.20 1.41 9.36
N GLU A 147 -35.01 0.70 10.48
CA GLU A 147 -35.64 1.04 11.76
C GLU A 147 -35.24 2.43 12.25
N LEU A 148 -33.96 2.79 12.12
CA LEU A 148 -33.43 4.11 12.46
C LEU A 148 -34.19 5.25 11.76
N ARG A 149 -34.58 5.05 10.49
CA ARG A 149 -35.36 6.03 9.71
C ARG A 149 -36.76 6.27 10.26
N GLU A 150 -37.33 5.29 10.97
CA GLU A 150 -38.67 5.35 11.57
C GLU A 150 -38.64 5.91 13.00
N LYS A 151 -37.47 5.90 13.67
CA LYS A 151 -37.28 6.29 15.08
C LYS A 151 -36.46 7.58 15.30
N VAL A 152 -36.23 8.37 14.26
CA VAL A 152 -35.44 9.62 14.31
C VAL A 152 -35.92 10.56 15.44
N GLY A 153 -35.00 11.04 16.26
CA GLY A 153 -35.27 11.95 17.38
C GLY A 153 -35.73 11.27 18.68
N ASN A 154 -35.80 9.94 18.74
CA ASN A 154 -36.12 9.18 19.95
C ASN A 154 -34.85 8.79 20.74
N SER A 155 -34.99 8.51 22.04
CA SER A 155 -33.93 8.00 22.93
C SER A 155 -33.33 6.65 22.47
N GLU A 156 -34.01 5.95 21.56
CA GLU A 156 -33.53 4.71 20.94
C GLU A 156 -32.56 4.95 19.76
N GLU A 157 -32.51 6.16 19.20
CA GLU A 157 -31.67 6.48 18.03
C GLU A 157 -30.17 6.19 18.29
N GLU A 158 -29.62 6.66 19.42
CA GLU A 158 -28.20 6.43 19.73
C GLU A 158 -27.91 4.94 20.07
N LYS A 159 -28.91 4.16 20.51
CA LYS A 159 -28.74 2.70 20.69
C LYS A 159 -28.59 2.00 19.34
N LEU A 160 -29.48 2.31 18.38
CA LEU A 160 -29.42 1.81 17.01
C LEU A 160 -28.10 2.23 16.34
N TRP A 161 -27.65 3.46 16.55
CA TRP A 161 -26.33 3.90 16.07
C TRP A 161 -25.17 3.11 16.70
N GLN A 162 -25.22 2.80 18.00
CA GLN A 162 -24.19 1.99 18.67
C GLN A 162 -24.16 0.55 18.12
N GLU A 163 -25.31 -0.04 17.81
CA GLU A 163 -25.40 -1.37 17.19
C GLU A 163 -24.92 -1.38 15.73
N ILE A 164 -25.32 -0.38 14.93
CA ILE A 164 -24.80 -0.16 13.56
C ILE A 164 -23.27 0.00 13.56
N ARG A 165 -22.72 0.70 14.56
CA ARG A 165 -21.26 0.86 14.76
C ARG A 165 -20.61 -0.47 15.19
N SER A 166 -21.20 -1.23 16.12
CA SER A 166 -20.63 -2.49 16.62
C SER A 166 -20.62 -3.60 15.56
N ILE A 167 -21.66 -3.70 14.72
CA ILE A 167 -21.66 -4.57 13.53
C ILE A 167 -20.54 -4.16 12.56
N GLY A 168 -20.30 -2.86 12.39
CA GLY A 168 -19.16 -2.34 11.62
C GLY A 168 -17.78 -2.67 12.19
N LEU A 169 -17.67 -2.98 13.50
CA LEU A 169 -16.45 -3.49 14.13
C LEU A 169 -16.31 -5.00 13.91
N ARG A 170 -17.39 -5.77 14.13
CA ARG A 170 -17.43 -7.22 13.89
C ARG A 170 -17.05 -7.58 12.45
N ILE A 171 -17.58 -6.84 11.46
CA ILE A 171 -17.18 -6.97 10.05
C ILE A 171 -15.67 -6.76 9.85
N VAL A 172 -15.05 -5.83 10.58
CA VAL A 172 -13.59 -5.61 10.52
C VAL A 172 -12.82 -6.75 11.18
N GLU A 173 -13.32 -7.30 12.29
CA GLU A 173 -12.70 -8.39 13.04
C GLU A 173 -12.58 -9.67 12.21
N LEU A 174 -13.61 -10.02 11.42
CA LEU A 174 -13.57 -11.14 10.46
C LEU A 174 -12.41 -11.06 9.45
N PHE A 175 -12.00 -9.84 9.08
CA PHE A 175 -10.90 -9.62 8.13
C PHE A 175 -9.55 -9.30 8.79
N GLN A 176 -9.42 -9.31 10.12
CA GLN A 176 -8.12 -9.10 10.77
C GLN A 176 -7.05 -10.15 10.41
N PRO A 177 -7.36 -11.45 10.22
CA PRO A 177 -6.37 -12.44 9.78
C PRO A 177 -5.85 -12.22 8.35
N TYR A 178 -6.54 -11.42 7.55
CA TYR A 178 -6.32 -11.32 6.10
C TYR A 178 -5.79 -9.93 5.71
N ARG A 179 -4.56 -9.84 5.23
CA ARG A 179 -3.99 -8.58 4.70
C ARG A 179 -4.48 -8.32 3.27
N ILE A 180 -5.66 -7.72 3.11
CA ILE A 180 -6.22 -7.40 1.79
C ILE A 180 -5.36 -6.31 1.13
N SER A 181 -4.87 -6.60 -0.07
CA SER A 181 -3.95 -5.74 -0.80
C SER A 181 -4.52 -4.32 -0.97
N SER A 182 -3.83 -3.33 -0.40
CA SER A 182 -4.26 -1.92 -0.34
C SER A 182 -4.69 -1.36 -1.70
N LYS A 183 -4.01 -1.77 -2.78
CA LYS A 183 -4.33 -1.43 -4.19
C LYS A 183 -5.78 -1.73 -4.59
N LYS A 184 -6.40 -2.79 -4.04
CA LYS A 184 -7.81 -3.15 -4.31
C LYS A 184 -8.77 -2.18 -3.60
N LEU A 185 -8.48 -1.85 -2.34
CA LEU A 185 -9.33 -1.02 -1.47
C LEU A 185 -9.22 0.49 -1.76
N LEU A 186 -8.09 0.96 -2.31
CA LEU A 186 -7.84 2.37 -2.64
C LEU A 186 -8.89 2.97 -3.60
N SER A 187 -9.48 2.16 -4.48
CA SER A 187 -10.57 2.60 -5.36
C SER A 187 -11.79 3.11 -4.57
N THR A 188 -12.12 2.44 -3.47
CA THR A 188 -13.26 2.73 -2.60
C THR A 188 -12.93 3.83 -1.60
N ALA A 189 -11.69 3.89 -1.10
CA ALA A 189 -11.21 5.03 -0.31
C ALA A 189 -11.34 6.35 -1.10
N LYS A 190 -10.89 6.38 -2.37
CA LYS A 190 -11.04 7.55 -3.26
C LYS A 190 -12.50 7.91 -3.53
N ALA A 191 -13.38 6.93 -3.76
CA ALA A 191 -14.80 7.19 -3.95
C ALA A 191 -15.47 7.86 -2.72
N VAL A 192 -15.01 7.52 -1.51
CA VAL A 192 -15.46 8.14 -0.25
C VAL A 192 -14.88 9.54 -0.06
N GLU A 193 -13.61 9.75 -0.43
CA GLU A 193 -12.94 11.06 -0.43
C GLU A 193 -13.62 12.05 -1.40
N GLU A 194 -13.88 11.63 -2.64
CA GLU A 194 -14.65 12.40 -3.62
C GLU A 194 -16.07 12.73 -3.13
N PHE A 195 -16.73 11.80 -2.45
CA PHE A 195 -18.07 12.02 -1.88
C PHE A 195 -18.01 13.07 -0.75
N ASN A 196 -17.02 12.98 0.13
CA ASN A 196 -16.78 13.95 1.20
C ASN A 196 -16.53 15.36 0.63
N GLU A 197 -15.73 15.48 -0.44
CA GLU A 197 -15.58 16.78 -1.13
C GLU A 197 -16.91 17.34 -1.63
N LYS A 198 -17.73 16.51 -2.28
CA LYS A 198 -19.03 16.91 -2.86
C LYS A 198 -19.96 17.38 -1.74
N VAL A 199 -20.03 16.66 -0.62
CA VAL A 199 -20.77 17.07 0.59
C VAL A 199 -20.24 18.38 1.18
N ARG A 200 -18.91 18.56 1.29
CA ARG A 200 -18.30 19.80 1.80
C ARG A 200 -18.64 21.01 0.92
N LYS A 201 -18.60 20.84 -0.41
CA LYS A 201 -18.96 21.87 -1.40
C LYS A 201 -20.45 22.28 -1.28
N VAL A 202 -21.35 21.31 -1.09
CA VAL A 202 -22.79 21.58 -0.86
C VAL A 202 -23.01 22.30 0.48
N ARG A 203 -22.36 21.86 1.57
CA ARG A 203 -22.53 22.47 2.90
C ARG A 203 -22.11 23.94 2.91
N VAL A 204 -20.94 24.28 2.35
CA VAL A 204 -20.45 25.67 2.25
C VAL A 204 -21.38 26.53 1.39
N LYS A 205 -22.01 25.98 0.36
CA LYS A 205 -23.02 26.70 -0.44
C LYS A 205 -24.27 27.00 0.38
N ALA A 206 -24.80 26.01 1.11
CA ALA A 206 -25.98 26.19 1.97
C ALA A 206 -25.72 27.16 3.14
N GLU A 207 -24.55 27.08 3.78
CA GLU A 207 -24.10 28.04 4.81
C GLU A 207 -24.10 29.48 4.24
N ARG A 208 -23.54 29.68 3.05
CA ARG A 208 -23.51 31.00 2.37
C ARG A 208 -24.90 31.51 1.98
N GLU A 209 -25.76 30.64 1.47
CA GLU A 209 -27.13 31.00 1.07
C GLU A 209 -27.99 31.37 2.30
N SER A 210 -27.82 30.66 3.41
CA SER A 210 -28.44 31.00 4.71
C SER A 210 -27.99 32.36 5.23
N LEU A 211 -26.68 32.64 5.26
CA LEU A 211 -26.13 33.93 5.71
C LEU A 211 -26.65 35.11 4.85
N LEU A 212 -26.73 34.94 3.54
CA LEU A 212 -27.31 35.94 2.64
C LEU A 212 -28.80 36.16 2.92
N ALA A 213 -29.59 35.08 3.07
CA ALA A 213 -31.02 35.18 3.38
C ALA A 213 -31.30 35.90 4.72
N VAL A 214 -30.50 35.63 5.76
CA VAL A 214 -30.59 36.37 7.04
C VAL A 214 -30.27 37.86 6.85
N THR A 215 -29.27 38.20 6.04
CA THR A 215 -28.89 39.61 5.80
C THR A 215 -30.03 40.42 5.15
N TYR A 216 -30.75 39.83 4.19
CA TYR A 216 -31.90 40.47 3.53
C TYR A 216 -33.16 40.59 4.41
N LEU A 217 -33.22 39.95 5.57
CA LEU A 217 -34.36 40.04 6.52
C LEU A 217 -34.20 41.15 7.57
N PHE A 218 -33.04 41.82 7.60
CA PHE A 218 -32.75 42.97 8.48
C PHE A 218 -32.43 44.26 7.68
N SER A 219 -32.88 44.33 6.43
CA SER A 219 -32.72 45.46 5.50
C SER A 219 -34.06 46.11 5.16
#